data_AF-A0A7C8ER80-F1
#
_entry.id   AF-A0A7C8ER80-F1
#
_cell.length_a   1.000
_cell.length_b   1.000
_cell.length_c   1.000
_cell.angle_alpha   90.00
_cell.angle_beta   90.00
_cell.angle_gamma   90.00
#
_symmetry.space_group_name_H-M   'P 1'
#
loop_
_entity.id
_entity.type
_entity.pdbx_description
1 polymer ?
#
loop_
_entity_poly.entity_id
_entity_poly.type
_entity_poly.pdbx_seq_one_letter_code
_entity_poly.pdbx_strand_id
1 'polypeptide(L)'
;MRCKEASRPRPVSGHRQVRESVENERSASALRVHTSSREASCYYSISRLEESGNLTVGGRERPVHRTAWMDHEFMSAPLCPRMAGWDWFVVQLSDGSELMMYPMREKSGEYSPVSSGTFVDREGKSTRLSSQDFRVRVLDTWKSPHSGALYPALWLLEVITLDLRVKNFPNMADQEIQTPGSSV
;
A
#
# COMPACT_ATOMS: atom_id res chain seq x y z
N MET A 1 -9.64 -38.66 -18.72
CA MET A 1 -8.22 -38.39 -19.06
C MET A 1 -7.44 -38.33 -17.76
N ARG A 2 -6.48 -39.24 -17.55
CA ARG A 2 -5.59 -39.29 -16.37
C ARG A 2 -4.32 -38.49 -16.69
N CYS A 3 -3.97 -37.51 -15.85
CA CYS A 3 -2.66 -36.89 -15.89
C CYS A 3 -1.63 -37.79 -15.19
N LYS A 4 -0.50 -38.05 -15.87
CA LYS A 4 0.64 -38.81 -15.37
C LYS A 4 1.49 -37.94 -14.42
N GLU A 5 1.99 -38.55 -13.35
CA GLU A 5 3.00 -37.98 -12.46
C GLU A 5 4.35 -37.86 -13.16
N ALA A 6 5.03 -36.72 -12.96
CA ALA A 6 6.41 -36.51 -13.38
C ALA A 6 7.38 -36.85 -12.25
N SER A 7 8.43 -37.60 -12.57
CA SER A 7 9.47 -38.10 -11.67
C SER A 7 10.40 -36.99 -11.15
N ARG A 8 10.81 -37.09 -9.88
CA ARG A 8 11.75 -36.16 -9.24
C ARG A 8 13.22 -36.49 -9.61
N PRO A 9 14.08 -35.51 -9.92
CA PRO A 9 15.52 -35.73 -10.05
C PRO A 9 16.23 -35.79 -8.68
N ARG A 10 17.36 -36.53 -8.62
CA ARG A 10 18.21 -36.74 -7.43
C ARG A 10 19.11 -35.52 -7.15
N PRO A 11 19.51 -35.26 -5.90
CA PRO A 11 20.36 -34.12 -5.58
C PRO A 11 21.83 -34.41 -5.88
N VAL A 12 22.53 -33.44 -6.48
CA VAL A 12 23.98 -33.40 -6.61
C VAL A 12 24.54 -32.62 -5.43
N SER A 13 25.53 -33.19 -4.74
CA SER A 13 26.22 -32.58 -3.61
C SER A 13 27.24 -31.55 -4.08
N GLY A 14 27.36 -30.44 -3.34
CA GLY A 14 28.54 -29.57 -3.41
C GLY A 14 28.26 -28.12 -3.77
N HIS A 15 27.53 -27.39 -2.92
CA HIS A 15 27.72 -25.94 -2.80
C HIS A 15 27.67 -25.54 -1.32
N ARG A 16 28.76 -24.92 -0.87
CA ARG A 16 28.91 -24.33 0.45
C ARG A 16 27.86 -23.22 0.59
N GLN A 17 26.78 -23.51 1.29
CA GLN A 17 25.74 -22.54 1.60
C GLN A 17 26.36 -21.46 2.50
N VAL A 18 26.54 -20.26 1.94
CA VAL A 18 26.75 -19.06 2.75
C VAL A 18 25.45 -18.90 3.54
N ARG A 19 25.53 -19.12 4.85
CA ARG A 19 24.42 -18.82 5.75
C ARG A 19 24.32 -17.32 5.87
N GLU A 20 23.46 -16.73 5.03
CA GLU A 20 22.92 -15.41 5.28
C GLU A 20 21.89 -15.57 6.39
N SER A 21 22.23 -15.09 7.58
CA SER A 21 21.32 -15.01 8.72
C SER A 21 20.28 -13.94 8.43
N VAL A 22 19.19 -14.32 7.78
CA VAL A 22 17.98 -13.50 7.67
C VAL A 22 17.29 -13.54 9.03
N GLU A 23 17.66 -12.62 9.91
CA GLU A 23 17.06 -12.46 11.25
C GLU A 23 16.03 -11.31 11.30
N ASN A 24 15.56 -10.81 10.16
CA ASN A 24 14.70 -9.62 10.08
C ASN A 24 13.27 -9.87 9.54
N GLU A 25 12.65 -11.00 9.88
CA GLU A 25 11.27 -11.34 9.45
C GLU A 25 10.17 -10.78 10.38
N ARG A 26 10.43 -9.73 11.17
CA ARG A 26 9.47 -9.27 12.20
C ARG A 26 8.35 -8.33 11.74
N SER A 27 8.31 -7.89 10.47
CA SER A 27 7.32 -6.86 10.04
C SER A 27 6.52 -7.21 8.78
N ALA A 28 6.43 -8.49 8.38
CA ALA A 28 5.53 -8.87 7.29
C ALA A 28 4.08 -8.94 7.80
N SER A 29 3.29 -7.90 7.52
CA SER A 29 1.84 -7.94 7.74
C SER A 29 1.16 -8.46 6.47
N ALA A 30 0.69 -9.71 6.50
CA ALA A 30 -0.05 -10.31 5.40
C ALA A 30 -1.56 -9.94 5.51
N LEU A 31 -2.09 -9.21 4.52
CA LEU A 31 -3.50 -8.78 4.51
C LEU A 31 -4.30 -9.53 3.44
N ARG A 32 -5.17 -10.46 3.86
CA ARG A 32 -6.18 -11.04 2.97
C ARG A 32 -7.39 -10.10 2.83
N VAL A 33 -7.82 -9.83 1.60
CA VAL A 33 -9.12 -9.19 1.32
C VAL A 33 -10.03 -10.19 0.58
N HIS A 34 -11.26 -10.38 1.10
CA HIS A 34 -12.37 -11.19 0.54
C HIS A 34 -13.46 -10.25 -0.03
N THR A 35 -14.44 -10.58 -0.87
CA THR A 35 -14.73 -11.58 -1.93
C THR A 35 -16.06 -11.13 -2.56
N SER A 36 -16.13 -11.02 -3.89
CA SER A 36 -17.20 -11.70 -4.63
C SER A 36 -16.52 -12.77 -5.47
N SER A 37 -17.17 -13.90 -5.79
CA SER A 37 -16.51 -15.11 -6.31
C SER A 37 -15.74 -14.98 -7.64
N ARG A 38 -15.65 -13.77 -8.22
CA ARG A 38 -14.86 -13.46 -9.42
C ARG A 38 -13.92 -12.25 -9.30
N GLU A 39 -14.07 -11.41 -8.28
CA GLU A 39 -13.30 -10.17 -8.10
C GLU A 39 -12.70 -10.16 -6.68
N ALA A 40 -11.47 -10.65 -6.55
CA ALA A 40 -10.70 -10.64 -5.32
C ALA A 40 -9.22 -10.39 -5.63
N SER A 41 -8.53 -9.74 -4.70
CA SER A 41 -7.08 -9.60 -4.73
C SER A 41 -6.44 -10.31 -3.54
N CYS A 42 -5.28 -10.88 -3.79
CA CYS A 42 -4.33 -11.26 -2.75
C CYS A 42 -3.37 -10.09 -2.56
N TYR A 43 -3.20 -9.66 -1.32
CA TYR A 43 -2.42 -8.49 -0.97
C TYR A 43 -1.51 -8.81 0.23
N TYR A 44 -0.32 -8.25 0.26
CA TYR A 44 0.48 -8.19 1.49
C TYR A 44 1.45 -7.01 1.42
N SER A 45 1.92 -6.61 2.60
CA SER A 45 2.88 -5.50 2.73
C SER A 45 4.10 -5.92 3.53
N ILE A 46 5.24 -5.34 3.18
CA ILE A 46 6.44 -5.31 4.01
C ILE A 46 6.63 -3.86 4.44
N SER A 47 6.25 -3.58 5.68
CA SER A 47 5.99 -2.20 6.11
C SER A 47 7.21 -1.43 6.58
N ARG A 48 8.28 -2.11 7.04
CA ARG A 48 9.50 -1.48 7.57
C ARG A 48 10.75 -2.05 6.92
N LEU A 49 10.90 -1.84 5.63
CA LEU A 49 12.12 -2.19 4.93
C LEU A 49 13.21 -1.17 5.27
N GLU A 50 14.25 -1.58 5.97
CA GLU A 50 15.44 -0.75 6.18
C GLU A 50 16.27 -0.74 4.91
N GLU A 51 16.36 0.43 4.29
CA GLU A 51 17.04 0.62 3.02
C GLU A 51 18.27 1.51 3.21
N SER A 52 19.38 1.13 2.59
CA SER A 52 20.58 1.95 2.52
C SER A 52 21.20 1.88 1.14
N GLY A 53 21.79 2.98 0.70
CA GLY A 53 22.41 3.07 -0.61
C GLY A 53 22.80 4.49 -0.96
N ASN A 54 23.03 4.74 -2.25
CA ASN A 54 23.41 6.05 -2.76
C ASN A 54 22.43 6.53 -3.83
N LEU A 55 22.02 7.80 -3.74
CA LEU A 55 21.23 8.49 -4.77
C LEU A 55 22.08 9.52 -5.48
N THR A 56 22.05 9.51 -6.82
CA THR A 56 22.70 10.54 -7.64
C THR A 56 21.68 11.58 -8.06
N VAL A 57 21.84 12.80 -7.57
CA VAL A 57 20.95 13.94 -7.91
C VAL A 57 21.79 15.10 -8.41
N GLY A 58 21.53 15.56 -9.64
CA GLY A 58 22.32 16.61 -10.28
C GLY A 58 23.80 16.24 -10.43
N GLY A 59 24.09 14.95 -10.71
CA GLY A 59 25.46 14.44 -10.85
C GLY A 59 26.24 14.29 -9.53
N ARG A 60 25.61 14.53 -8.37
CA ARG A 60 26.25 14.36 -7.05
C ARG A 60 25.63 13.18 -6.33
N GLU A 61 26.48 12.26 -5.91
CA GLU A 61 26.10 11.10 -5.11
C GLU A 61 25.82 11.50 -3.66
N ARG A 62 24.77 10.95 -3.06
CA ARG A 62 24.35 11.20 -1.67
C ARG A 62 23.98 9.86 -1.01
N PRO A 63 24.59 9.51 0.13
CA PRO A 63 24.16 8.32 0.86
C PRO A 63 22.77 8.55 1.45
N VAL A 64 21.95 7.51 1.41
CA VAL A 64 20.62 7.46 2.01
C VAL A 64 20.52 6.27 2.94
N HIS A 65 19.83 6.48 4.05
CA HIS A 65 19.41 5.44 4.98
C HIS A 65 18.01 5.80 5.46
N ARG A 66 17.02 4.98 5.11
CA ARG A 66 15.59 5.28 5.28
C ARG A 66 14.80 3.99 5.48
N THR A 67 13.55 4.16 5.87
CA THR A 67 12.57 3.08 5.87
C THR A 67 11.68 3.20 4.63
N ALA A 68 11.39 2.08 3.99
CA ALA A 68 10.49 1.97 2.86
C ALA A 68 9.30 1.04 3.18
N TRP A 69 8.25 1.17 2.37
CA TRP A 69 7.06 0.32 2.36
C TRP A 69 6.95 -0.36 1.00
N MET A 70 6.66 -1.66 1.00
CA MET A 70 6.43 -2.43 -0.22
C MET A 70 5.06 -3.11 -0.14
N ASP A 71 4.29 -2.98 -1.21
CA ASP A 71 3.08 -3.77 -1.41
C ASP A 71 3.24 -4.72 -2.58
N HIS A 72 2.59 -5.87 -2.43
CA HIS A 72 2.38 -6.79 -3.51
C HIS A 72 0.90 -7.16 -3.58
N GLU A 73 0.28 -6.81 -4.70
CA GLU A 73 -1.09 -7.16 -5.01
C GLU A 73 -1.19 -7.97 -6.31
N PHE A 74 -2.01 -9.01 -6.32
CA PHE A 74 -2.40 -9.72 -7.53
C PHE A 74 -3.90 -10.06 -7.49
N MET A 75 -4.58 -9.90 -8.64
CA MET A 75 -6.04 -9.99 -8.74
C MET A 75 -6.49 -10.76 -9.98
N SER A 76 -7.68 -11.36 -9.91
CA SER A 76 -8.28 -12.11 -11.03
C SER A 76 -9.13 -11.26 -11.99
N ALA A 77 -9.43 -10.01 -11.62
CA ALA A 77 -10.29 -9.13 -12.40
C ALA A 77 -9.94 -7.66 -12.14
N PRO A 78 -10.14 -6.76 -13.12
CA PRO A 78 -9.92 -5.32 -12.95
C PRO A 78 -10.96 -4.70 -12.01
N LEU A 79 -10.72 -3.45 -11.62
CA LEU A 79 -11.64 -2.69 -10.78
C LEU A 79 -13.03 -2.54 -11.41
N CYS A 80 -14.05 -2.58 -10.55
CA CYS A 80 -15.43 -2.48 -10.97
C CYS A 80 -15.71 -1.14 -11.70
N PRO A 81 -16.42 -1.14 -12.85
CA PRO A 81 -16.71 0.07 -13.64
C PRO A 81 -17.47 1.19 -12.91
N ARG A 82 -18.07 0.90 -11.73
CA ARG A 82 -18.74 1.88 -10.87
C ARG A 82 -17.76 2.77 -10.08
N MET A 83 -16.51 2.33 -9.95
CA MET A 83 -15.47 3.06 -9.24
C MET A 83 -14.96 4.23 -10.10
N ALA A 84 -14.81 5.39 -9.48
CA ALA A 84 -14.12 6.54 -10.06
C ALA A 84 -12.61 6.46 -9.83
N GLY A 85 -12.19 5.82 -8.74
CA GLY A 85 -10.79 5.66 -8.38
C GLY A 85 -10.65 5.29 -6.91
N TRP A 86 -9.44 5.44 -6.38
CA TRP A 86 -9.14 5.22 -4.96
C TRP A 86 -8.15 6.26 -4.46
N ASP A 87 -8.14 6.50 -3.15
CA ASP A 87 -6.96 7.02 -2.46
C ASP A 87 -6.27 5.84 -1.77
N TRP A 88 -4.97 5.94 -1.57
CA TRP A 88 -4.21 4.92 -0.89
C TRP A 88 -3.24 5.58 0.07
N PHE A 89 -3.34 5.23 1.35
CA PHE A 89 -2.53 5.81 2.41
C PHE A 89 -1.78 4.71 3.15
N VAL A 90 -0.49 4.93 3.36
CA VAL A 90 0.33 4.25 4.36
C VAL A 90 1.03 5.26 5.21
N VAL A 91 0.90 5.08 6.51
CA VAL A 91 1.44 5.99 7.51
C VAL A 91 2.19 5.17 8.54
N GLN A 92 3.49 5.37 8.63
CA GLN A 92 4.32 4.88 9.72
C GLN A 92 4.33 5.94 10.81
N LEU A 93 3.71 5.63 11.95
CA LEU A 93 3.60 6.57 13.07
C LEU A 93 4.86 6.53 13.93
N SER A 94 5.13 7.63 14.62
CA SER A 94 6.33 7.81 15.44
C SER A 94 6.37 6.90 16.68
N ASP A 95 5.22 6.36 17.09
CA ASP A 95 5.11 5.41 18.22
C ASP A 95 5.35 3.95 17.81
N GLY A 96 5.71 3.71 16.55
CA GLY A 96 5.96 2.38 15.99
C GLY A 96 4.73 1.74 15.35
N SER A 97 3.53 2.28 15.56
CA SER A 97 2.32 1.77 14.90
C SER A 97 2.24 2.20 13.43
N GLU A 98 1.35 1.55 12.68
CA GLU A 98 1.21 1.74 11.24
C GLU A 98 -0.26 1.73 10.83
N LEU A 99 -0.60 2.57 9.86
CA LEU A 99 -1.93 2.64 9.28
C LEU A 99 -1.82 2.50 7.77
N MET A 100 -2.47 1.48 7.22
CA MET A 100 -2.77 1.37 5.79
C MET A 100 -4.28 1.52 5.59
N MET A 101 -4.71 2.33 4.61
CA MET A 101 -6.11 2.42 4.24
C MET A 101 -6.30 2.77 2.76
N TYR A 102 -7.36 2.22 2.17
CA TYR A 102 -7.76 2.49 0.80
C TYR A 102 -9.26 2.84 0.75
N PRO A 103 -9.62 4.12 0.82
CA PRO A 103 -10.97 4.53 0.52
C PRO A 103 -11.21 4.45 -1.01
N MET A 104 -12.20 3.68 -1.39
CA MET A 104 -12.63 3.48 -2.78
C MET A 104 -13.71 4.49 -3.12
N ARG A 105 -13.50 5.35 -4.13
CA ARG A 105 -14.49 6.35 -4.55
C ARG A 105 -15.38 5.79 -5.65
N GLU A 106 -16.69 5.88 -5.44
CA GLU A 106 -17.66 5.62 -6.49
C GLU A 106 -17.88 6.87 -7.36
N LYS A 107 -18.39 6.68 -8.58
CA LYS A 107 -18.75 7.79 -9.48
C LYS A 107 -19.87 8.70 -8.94
N SER A 108 -20.60 8.24 -7.94
CA SER A 108 -21.57 9.06 -7.19
C SER A 108 -20.91 10.13 -6.31
N GLY A 109 -19.61 10.00 -6.03
CA GLY A 109 -18.87 10.83 -5.07
C GLY A 109 -18.78 10.23 -3.66
N GLU A 110 -19.52 9.17 -3.38
CA GLU A 110 -19.48 8.46 -2.10
C GLU A 110 -18.31 7.49 -2.00
N TYR A 111 -17.90 7.17 -0.77
CA TYR A 111 -16.96 6.07 -0.52
C TYR A 111 -17.69 4.73 -0.50
N SER A 112 -17.17 3.76 -1.25
CA SER A 112 -17.74 2.42 -1.37
C SER A 112 -17.60 1.63 -0.07
N PRO A 113 -18.58 0.76 0.27
CA PRO A 113 -18.48 -0.16 1.40
C PRO A 113 -17.29 -1.13 1.33
N VAL A 114 -16.70 -1.33 0.14
CA VAL A 114 -15.51 -2.18 -0.03
C VAL A 114 -14.21 -1.48 0.39
N SER A 115 -14.27 -0.21 0.77
CA SER A 115 -13.16 0.50 1.41
C SER A 115 -12.74 -0.23 2.68
N SER A 116 -11.44 -0.33 2.92
CA SER A 116 -10.91 -1.08 4.06
C SER A 116 -9.49 -0.58 4.37
N GLY A 117 -8.95 -1.05 5.48
CA GLY A 117 -7.60 -0.74 5.90
C GLY A 117 -7.06 -1.76 6.89
N THR A 118 -5.88 -1.50 7.41
CA THR A 118 -5.23 -2.27 8.46
C THR A 118 -4.48 -1.32 9.37
N PHE A 119 -4.68 -1.48 10.67
CA PHE A 119 -3.84 -0.89 11.69
C PHE A 119 -2.90 -1.96 12.23
N VAL A 120 -1.62 -1.65 12.36
CA VAL A 120 -0.64 -2.52 13.01
C VAL A 120 -0.15 -1.78 14.25
N ASP A 121 -0.35 -2.36 15.44
CA ASP A 121 0.16 -1.75 16.66
C ASP A 121 1.69 -1.87 16.76
N ARG A 122 2.28 -1.23 17.77
CA ARG A 122 3.73 -1.21 17.96
C ARG A 122 4.31 -2.60 18.28
N GLU A 123 3.47 -3.54 18.70
CA GLU A 123 3.81 -4.93 18.94
C GLU A 123 3.71 -5.80 17.67
N GLY A 124 3.29 -5.21 16.55
CA GLY A 124 3.16 -5.89 15.25
C GLY A 124 1.82 -6.61 15.05
N LYS A 125 0.85 -6.43 15.95
CA LYS A 125 -0.46 -7.06 15.82
C LYS A 125 -1.33 -6.28 14.84
N SER A 126 -1.74 -6.95 13.77
CA SER A 126 -2.61 -6.38 12.75
C SER A 126 -4.09 -6.46 13.15
N THR A 127 -4.81 -5.35 12.95
CA THR A 127 -6.26 -5.22 13.10
C THR A 127 -6.85 -4.73 11.78
N ARG A 128 -7.78 -5.49 11.21
CA ARG A 128 -8.49 -5.10 9.98
C ARG A 128 -9.48 -3.97 10.29
N LEU A 129 -9.51 -2.97 9.41
CA LEU A 129 -10.47 -1.86 9.45
C LEU A 129 -11.46 -2.01 8.28
N SER A 130 -12.75 -1.96 8.58
CA SER A 130 -13.83 -1.85 7.59
C SER A 130 -14.12 -0.38 7.26
N SER A 131 -14.93 -0.14 6.22
CA SER A 131 -15.39 1.19 5.83
C SER A 131 -16.15 1.95 6.92
N GLN A 132 -16.67 1.27 7.95
CA GLN A 132 -17.36 1.90 9.08
C GLN A 132 -16.40 2.35 10.20
N ASP A 133 -15.18 1.81 10.21
CA ASP A 133 -14.22 2.06 11.28
C ASP A 133 -13.43 3.36 11.07
N PHE A 134 -13.49 3.93 9.87
CA PHE A 134 -12.75 5.14 9.54
C PHE A 134 -13.52 6.15 8.68
N ARG A 135 -13.04 7.39 8.67
CA ARG A 135 -13.50 8.47 7.79
C ARG A 135 -12.29 9.20 7.20
N VAL A 136 -12.46 9.66 5.97
CA VAL A 136 -11.47 10.50 5.28
C VAL A 136 -12.14 11.80 4.89
N ARG A 137 -11.54 12.92 5.27
CA ARG A 137 -12.01 14.27 4.90
C ARG A 137 -10.94 15.00 4.13
N VAL A 138 -11.31 15.54 2.98
CA VAL A 138 -10.48 16.49 2.22
C VAL A 138 -10.68 17.86 2.84
N LEU A 139 -9.59 18.48 3.29
CA LEU A 139 -9.58 19.81 3.91
C LEU A 139 -9.03 20.88 2.98
N ASP A 140 -8.23 20.49 1.98
CA ASP A 140 -7.67 21.39 0.97
C ASP A 140 -7.35 20.63 -0.32
N THR A 141 -7.24 21.36 -1.43
CA THR A 141 -7.03 20.82 -2.78
C THR A 141 -5.95 21.59 -3.52
N TRP A 142 -5.26 20.90 -4.42
CA TRP A 142 -4.33 21.49 -5.39
C TRP A 142 -4.83 21.23 -6.80
N LYS A 143 -4.80 22.27 -7.65
CA LYS A 143 -5.14 22.15 -9.06
C LYS A 143 -3.87 21.98 -9.88
N SER A 144 -3.80 20.92 -10.68
CA SER A 144 -2.66 20.70 -11.55
C SER A 144 -2.58 21.77 -12.64
N PRO A 145 -1.40 22.39 -12.85
CA PRO A 145 -1.16 23.27 -14.00
C PRO A 145 -0.97 22.49 -15.31
N HIS A 146 -0.71 21.18 -15.24
CA HIS A 146 -0.42 20.34 -16.41
C HIS A 146 -1.69 19.73 -17.00
N SER A 147 -2.57 19.22 -16.14
CA SER A 147 -3.79 18.50 -16.54
C SER A 147 -5.08 19.26 -16.25
N GLY A 148 -5.02 20.26 -15.36
CA GLY A 148 -6.20 20.95 -14.85
C GLY A 148 -7.00 20.16 -13.82
N ALA A 149 -6.61 18.92 -13.52
CA ALA A 149 -7.27 18.09 -12.52
C ALA A 149 -7.17 18.70 -11.11
N LEU A 150 -8.18 18.45 -10.28
CA LEU A 150 -8.24 18.91 -8.90
C LEU A 150 -7.95 17.74 -7.95
N TYR A 151 -6.78 17.75 -7.32
CA TYR A 151 -6.36 16.73 -6.37
C TYR A 151 -6.60 17.18 -4.94
N PRO A 152 -7.09 16.31 -4.05
CA PRO A 152 -6.95 16.53 -2.62
C PRO A 152 -5.47 16.72 -2.26
N ALA A 153 -5.17 17.71 -1.42
CA ALA A 153 -3.82 18.06 -0.99
C ALA A 153 -3.70 18.16 0.53
N LEU A 154 -4.81 18.15 1.26
CA LEU A 154 -4.80 18.04 2.70
C LEU A 154 -5.93 17.11 3.12
N TRP A 155 -5.58 16.05 3.84
CA TRP A 155 -6.52 15.07 4.36
C TRP A 155 -6.52 15.07 5.88
N LEU A 156 -7.69 14.76 6.45
CA LEU A 156 -7.83 14.29 7.81
C LEU A 156 -8.37 12.86 7.77
N LEU A 157 -7.52 11.93 8.21
CA LEU A 157 -7.83 10.51 8.35
C LEU A 157 -8.24 10.27 9.81
N GLU A 158 -9.42 9.69 10.03
CA GLU A 158 -9.96 9.44 11.36
C GLU A 158 -10.28 7.94 11.48
N VAL A 159 -9.61 7.22 12.39
CA VAL A 159 -9.95 5.83 12.73
C VAL A 159 -10.71 5.84 14.04
N ILE A 160 -12.03 5.74 13.94
CA ILE A 160 -12.99 5.98 15.03
C ILE A 160 -12.77 4.97 16.15
N THR A 161 -12.57 3.70 15.80
CA THR A 161 -12.38 2.59 16.76
C THR A 161 -11.11 2.70 17.58
N LEU A 162 -10.15 3.53 17.16
CA LEU A 162 -8.85 3.72 17.81
C LEU A 162 -8.66 5.13 18.38
N ASP A 163 -9.65 6.02 18.25
CA ASP A 163 -9.52 7.47 18.52
C ASP A 163 -8.27 8.09 17.88
N LEU A 164 -7.91 7.59 16.69
CA LEU A 164 -6.71 8.01 15.97
C LEU A 164 -7.08 9.05 14.91
N ARG A 165 -6.34 10.16 14.88
CA ARG A 165 -6.49 11.22 13.87
C ARG A 165 -5.15 11.54 13.25
N VAL A 166 -5.07 11.46 11.93
CA VAL A 166 -3.86 11.77 11.15
C VAL A 166 -4.17 12.89 10.17
N LYS A 167 -3.47 14.01 10.31
CA LYS A 167 -3.48 15.07 9.30
C LYS A 167 -2.38 14.76 8.29
N ASN A 168 -2.76 14.45 7.05
CA ASN A 168 -1.83 14.11 5.98
C ASN A 168 -1.77 15.24 4.95
N PHE A 169 -0.57 15.68 4.59
CA PHE A 169 -0.32 16.71 3.59
C PHE A 169 0.98 16.41 2.85
N PRO A 170 1.10 16.79 1.56
CA PRO A 170 2.28 16.50 0.78
C PRO A 170 3.42 17.46 1.12
N ASN A 171 4.66 16.99 0.96
CA ASN A 171 5.85 17.84 1.08
C ASN A 171 5.99 18.83 -0.09
N MET A 172 5.38 18.52 -1.23
CA MET A 172 5.34 19.38 -2.41
C MET A 172 4.01 19.20 -3.14
N ALA A 173 3.46 20.28 -3.70
CA ALA A 173 2.14 20.25 -4.33
C ALA A 173 2.12 19.43 -5.64
N ASP A 174 3.12 19.66 -6.49
CA ASP A 174 3.21 19.04 -7.82
C ASP A 174 3.90 17.68 -7.75
N GLN A 175 3.11 16.64 -7.48
CA GLN A 175 3.52 15.22 -7.51
C GLN A 175 2.68 14.41 -8.50
N GLU A 176 2.03 15.08 -9.45
CA GLU A 176 1.25 14.41 -10.49
C GLU A 176 2.19 13.63 -11.43
N ILE A 177 1.83 12.37 -11.72
CA ILE A 177 2.51 11.57 -12.72
C ILE A 177 1.50 11.27 -13.83
N GLN A 178 1.75 11.81 -15.03
CA GLN A 178 0.94 11.55 -16.21
C GLN A 178 1.55 10.40 -17.02
N THR A 179 0.77 9.37 -17.26
CA THR A 179 1.15 8.24 -18.13
C THR A 179 0.08 8.04 -19.21
N PRO A 180 0.41 7.37 -20.33
CA PRO A 180 -0.61 6.99 -21.31
C PRO A 180 -1.70 6.14 -20.63
N GLY A 181 -2.93 6.68 -20.54
CA GLY A 181 -4.05 6.04 -19.85
C GLY A 181 -4.50 6.73 -18.56
N SER A 182 -3.78 7.76 -18.08
CA SER A 182 -4.28 8.63 -17.01
C SER A 182 -5.57 9.35 -17.45
N SER A 183 -6.65 9.20 -16.70
CA SER A 183 -7.86 10.00 -16.83
C SER A 183 -7.79 11.22 -15.92
N VAL A 184 -8.23 12.38 -16.44
CA VAL A 184 -8.47 13.62 -15.68
C VAL A 184 -9.88 13.70 -15.14
#